data_AF-A0A6B3G7U8-F1
#
_entry.id   AF-A0A6B3G7U8-F1
#
_cell.length_a   1.000
_cell.length_b   1.000
_cell.length_c   1.000
_cell.angle_alpha   90.00
_cell.angle_beta   90.00
_cell.angle_gamma   90.00
#
_symmetry.space_group_name_H-M   'P 1'
#
loop_
_entity.id
_entity.type
_entity.pdbx_description
1 polymer ?
#
loop_
_entity_poly.entity_id
_entity_poly.type
_entity_poly.pdbx_seq_one_letter_code
_entity_poly.pdbx_strand_id
1 'polypeptide(L)'
;MDIDVKLLKGLAQDKEIPFDVLVGAIESALLIAYHRTDGSYRRARVKLDENGHVTVWAKEDPADLEEGQEPKEFDDTPSGFGRIAATTAKQVILQRLRDAEDDKTFGEYAGHEGDVVTGVVQQGKDPKNVLVDIGKLEAIL
;
A
#
# COMPACT_ATOMS: atom_id res chain seq x y z
N MET A 1 -14.71 -8.28 12.27
CA MET A 1 -13.99 -9.35 11.54
C MET A 1 -12.67 -8.72 11.16
N ASP A 2 -11.64 -9.18 11.85
CA ASP A 2 -10.41 -8.44 12.11
C ASP A 2 -9.35 -8.81 11.09
N ILE A 3 -8.47 -7.87 10.78
CA ILE A 3 -7.28 -8.17 9.97
C ILE A 3 -6.42 -9.11 10.81
N ASP A 4 -5.92 -10.20 10.21
CA ASP A 4 -5.02 -11.12 10.92
C ASP A 4 -3.65 -10.46 11.12
N VAL A 5 -3.49 -9.78 12.26
CA VAL A 5 -2.26 -9.06 12.62
C VAL A 5 -1.07 -10.00 12.77
N LYS A 6 -1.28 -11.29 13.02
CA LYS A 6 -0.16 -12.25 13.09
C LYS A 6 0.50 -12.42 11.74
N LEU A 7 -0.28 -12.42 10.65
CA LEU A 7 0.26 -12.42 9.29
C LEU A 7 0.97 -11.11 8.97
N LEU A 8 0.43 -9.96 9.41
CA LEU A 8 1.09 -8.65 9.24
C LEU A 8 2.47 -8.63 9.91
N LYS A 9 2.55 -9.08 11.17
CA LYS A 9 3.79 -9.08 11.95
C LYS A 9 4.81 -10.07 11.40
N GLY A 10 4.38 -11.25 10.96
CA GLY A 10 5.28 -12.25 10.35
C GLY A 10 5.91 -11.76 9.05
N LEU A 11 5.12 -11.17 8.15
CA LEU A 11 5.60 -10.64 6.87
C LEU A 11 6.51 -9.41 7.04
N ALA A 12 6.22 -8.54 8.01
CA ALA A 12 7.08 -7.40 8.31
C ALA A 12 8.47 -7.83 8.83
N GLN A 13 8.51 -8.91 9.63
CA GLN A 13 9.74 -9.41 10.24
C GLN A 13 10.69 -10.08 9.25
N ASP A 14 10.17 -10.84 8.29
CA ASP A 14 10.98 -11.58 7.30
C ASP A 14 11.73 -10.67 6.30
N LYS A 15 11.31 -9.41 6.17
CA LYS A 15 11.75 -8.50 5.09
C LYS A 15 12.25 -7.15 5.60
N GLU A 16 12.54 -7.04 6.90
CA GLU A 16 13.10 -5.85 7.56
C GLU A 16 12.28 -4.55 7.36
N ILE A 17 10.97 -4.66 7.08
CA ILE A 17 10.09 -3.49 6.93
C ILE A 17 9.57 -3.10 8.32
N PRO A 18 9.77 -1.85 8.79
CA PRO A 18 9.24 -1.41 10.07
C PRO A 18 7.71 -1.51 10.10
N PHE A 19 7.17 -2.11 11.15
CA PHE A 19 5.72 -2.34 11.29
C PHE A 19 4.91 -1.04 11.16
N ASP A 20 5.39 0.07 11.72
CA ASP A 20 4.72 1.37 11.68
C ASP A 20 4.58 1.92 10.25
N VAL A 21 5.57 1.67 9.39
CA VAL A 21 5.52 2.09 7.97
C VAL A 21 4.46 1.28 7.23
N LEU A 22 4.35 -0.01 7.52
CA LEU A 22 3.34 -0.88 6.93
C LEU A 22 1.94 -0.47 7.40
N VAL A 23 1.76 -0.22 8.69
CA VAL A 23 0.49 0.24 9.26
C VAL A 23 0.06 1.55 8.62
N GLY A 24 0.94 2.55 8.54
CA GLY A 24 0.61 3.84 7.91
C GLY A 24 0.26 3.72 6.43
N ALA A 25 0.90 2.80 5.69
CA ALA A 25 0.56 2.52 4.30
C ALA A 25 -0.84 1.87 4.17
N ILE A 26 -1.17 0.95 5.07
CA ILE A 26 -2.50 0.32 5.12
C ILE A 26 -3.56 1.37 5.46
N GLU A 27 -3.37 2.17 6.52
CA GLU A 27 -4.30 3.24 6.90
C GLU A 27 -4.57 4.21 5.73
N SER A 28 -3.53 4.61 5.01
CA SER A 28 -3.65 5.48 3.84
C SER A 28 -4.46 4.83 2.70
N ALA A 29 -4.20 3.56 2.41
CA ALA A 29 -4.93 2.82 1.38
C ALA A 29 -6.40 2.60 1.76
N LEU A 30 -6.68 2.36 3.04
CA LEU A 30 -8.04 2.25 3.56
C LEU A 30 -8.77 3.58 3.53
N LEU A 31 -8.09 4.70 3.79
CA LEU A 31 -8.69 6.02 3.67
C LEU A 31 -9.15 6.30 2.22
N ILE A 32 -8.33 5.92 1.23
CA ILE A 32 -8.71 6.01 -0.19
C ILE A 32 -9.93 5.12 -0.49
N ALA A 33 -9.97 3.91 0.06
CA ALA A 33 -11.11 3.02 -0.10
C ALA A 33 -12.39 3.57 0.54
N TYR A 34 -12.27 4.21 1.71
CA TYR A 34 -13.37 4.87 2.39
C TYR A 34 -13.93 6.04 1.57
N HIS A 35 -13.07 6.89 1.00
CA HIS A 35 -13.52 8.00 0.13
C HIS A 35 -14.21 7.56 -1.17
N ARG A 36 -14.12 6.28 -1.55
CA ARG A 36 -14.87 5.70 -2.67
C ARG A 36 -16.25 5.15 -2.26
N THR A 37 -16.53 5.13 -0.96
CA THR A 37 -17.83 4.70 -0.42
C THR A 37 -18.78 5.89 -0.42
N ASP A 38 -20.05 5.63 -0.73
CA ASP A 38 -21.10 6.64 -0.66
C ASP A 38 -21.27 7.15 0.77
N GLY A 39 -21.48 8.46 0.91
CA GLY A 39 -21.64 9.11 2.21
C GLY A 39 -20.32 9.37 2.97
N SER A 40 -19.17 9.18 2.33
CA SER A 40 -17.88 9.43 2.97
C SER A 40 -17.64 10.91 3.29
N TYR A 41 -17.02 11.15 4.44
CA TYR A 41 -16.62 12.49 4.87
C TYR A 41 -15.25 12.85 4.30
N ARG A 42 -15.09 14.10 3.85
CA ARG A 42 -13.81 14.62 3.33
C ARG A 42 -12.70 14.59 4.36
N ARG A 43 -13.04 14.93 5.62
CA ARG A 43 -12.10 14.96 6.74
C ARG A 43 -12.22 13.66 7.51
N ALA A 44 -11.65 12.59 6.96
CA ALA A 44 -11.60 11.30 7.63
C ALA A 44 -10.15 10.86 7.86
N ARG A 45 -9.94 10.05 8.91
CA ARG A 45 -8.70 9.33 9.15
C ARG A 45 -9.02 7.89 9.51
N VAL A 46 -8.22 6.97 9.01
CA VAL A 46 -8.34 5.55 9.36
C VAL A 46 -7.30 5.22 10.41
N LYS A 47 -7.71 4.45 11.42
CA LYS A 47 -6.85 3.92 12.46
C LYS A 47 -6.90 2.40 12.43
N LEU A 48 -5.73 1.78 12.34
CA LEU A 48 -5.57 0.34 12.52
C LEU A 48 -4.98 0.09 13.92
N ASP A 49 -5.70 -0.67 14.74
CA ASP A 49 -5.19 -1.08 16.05
C ASP A 49 -4.25 -2.30 15.95
N GLU A 50 -3.59 -2.61 17.06
CA GLU A 50 -2.72 -3.77 17.19
C GLU A 50 -3.44 -5.13 17.19
N ASN A 51 -4.77 -5.13 17.27
CA ASN A 51 -5.64 -6.31 17.20
C ASN A 51 -6.19 -6.56 15.79
N GLY A 52 -6.00 -5.63 14.85
CA GLY A 52 -6.47 -5.72 13.48
C GLY A 52 -7.84 -5.09 13.25
N HIS A 53 -8.34 -4.37 14.25
CA HIS A 53 -9.55 -3.57 14.18
C HIS A 53 -9.28 -2.26 13.43
N VAL A 54 -10.14 -1.97 12.47
CA VAL A 54 -10.07 -0.77 11.65
C VAL A 54 -11.21 0.14 12.02
N THR A 55 -10.87 1.36 12.43
CA THR A 55 -11.83 2.41 12.76
C THR A 55 -11.64 3.60 11.83
N VAL A 56 -12.73 4.10 11.25
CA VAL A 56 -12.75 5.32 10.45
C VAL A 56 -13.29 6.45 11.30
N TRP A 57 -12.42 7.41 11.63
CA TRP A 57 -12.79 8.61 12.33
C TRP A 57 -13.11 9.70 11.31
N ALA A 58 -14.37 10.09 11.22
CA ALA A 58 -14.83 11.18 10.38
C ALA A 58 -15.00 12.45 11.22
N LYS A 59 -14.68 13.59 10.63
CA LYS A 59 -14.90 14.91 11.21
C LYS A 59 -15.85 15.71 10.31
N GLU A 60 -16.84 16.32 10.94
CA GLU A 60 -17.80 17.20 10.25
C GLU A 60 -17.06 18.36 9.57
N ASP A 61 -17.56 18.78 8.40
CA ASP A 61 -17.04 19.96 7.73
C ASP A 61 -17.61 21.20 8.42
N PRO A 62 -16.77 22.11 8.95
CA PRO A 62 -17.27 23.34 9.58
C PRO A 62 -18.09 24.22 8.63
N ALA A 63 -18.00 24.03 7.31
CA ALA A 63 -18.86 24.71 6.35
C ALA A 63 -20.33 24.26 6.40
N ASP A 64 -20.59 23.03 6.88
CA ASP A 64 -21.93 22.44 6.98
C ASP A 64 -22.56 22.67 8.38
N LEU A 65 -21.83 23.32 9.29
CA LEU A 65 -22.25 23.56 10.67
C LEU A 65 -22.85 24.96 10.86
N GLU A 66 -23.81 25.06 11.79
CA GLU A 66 -24.36 26.35 12.20
C GLU A 66 -23.32 27.20 12.93
N GLU A 67 -23.41 28.53 12.78
CA GLU A 67 -22.48 29.50 13.34
C GLU A 67 -22.36 29.33 14.87
N GLY A 68 -21.18 28.91 15.34
CA GLY A 68 -20.89 28.64 16.75
C GLY A 68 -20.82 27.15 17.15
N GLN A 69 -21.09 26.21 16.23
CA GLN A 69 -20.86 24.79 16.48
C GLN A 69 -19.41 24.37 16.16
N GLU A 70 -18.80 23.61 17.07
CA GLU A 70 -17.48 23.02 16.84
C GLU A 70 -17.60 21.70 16.08
N PRO A 71 -16.80 21.47 15.03
CA PRO A 71 -16.84 20.23 14.26
C PRO A 71 -16.42 19.03 15.11
N LYS A 72 -17.32 18.06 15.23
CA LYS A 72 -17.11 16.86 16.03
C LYS A 72 -16.47 15.75 15.21
N GLU A 73 -15.65 14.95 15.89
CA GLU A 73 -15.12 13.70 15.36
C GLU A 73 -16.00 12.55 15.86
N PHE A 74 -16.38 11.64 14.98
CA PHE A 74 -17.18 10.46 15.29
C PHE A 74 -16.72 9.25 14.48
N ASP A 75 -17.12 8.06 14.92
CA ASP A 75 -16.85 6.81 14.23
C ASP A 75 -17.85 6.64 13.07
N ASP A 76 -17.35 6.69 11.84
CA ASP A 76 -18.11 6.48 10.61
C ASP A 76 -17.66 5.20 9.90
N THR A 77 -17.23 4.18 10.66
CA THR A 77 -16.78 2.92 10.07
C THR A 77 -17.94 2.23 9.35
N PRO A 78 -17.87 2.08 8.01
CA PRO A 78 -18.98 1.50 7.27
C PRO A 78 -19.21 0.03 7.65
N SER A 79 -20.47 -0.41 7.64
CA SER A 79 -20.79 -1.82 7.89
C SER A 79 -20.09 -2.72 6.86
N GLY A 80 -19.38 -3.75 7.35
CA GLY A 80 -18.64 -4.67 6.47
C GLY A 80 -17.30 -4.14 5.92
N PHE A 81 -16.86 -2.96 6.33
CA PHE A 81 -15.58 -2.37 5.89
C PHE A 81 -14.37 -3.25 6.22
N GLY A 82 -14.46 -4.12 7.24
CA GLY A 82 -13.43 -5.09 7.59
C GLY A 82 -13.01 -6.03 6.44
N ARG A 83 -13.93 -6.41 5.54
CA ARG A 83 -13.57 -7.25 4.37
C ARG A 83 -12.73 -6.50 3.35
N ILE A 84 -13.11 -5.25 3.09
CA ILE A 84 -12.33 -4.33 2.25
C ILE A 84 -10.97 -4.15 2.91
N ALA A 85 -10.95 -3.98 4.23
CA ALA A 85 -9.74 -3.72 4.96
C ALA A 85 -8.73 -4.87 4.91
N ALA A 86 -9.18 -6.12 5.10
CA ALA A 86 -8.34 -7.30 4.98
C ALA A 86 -7.76 -7.45 3.57
N THR A 87 -8.57 -7.21 2.53
CA THR A 87 -8.15 -7.34 1.13
C THR A 87 -7.12 -6.27 0.76
N THR A 88 -7.40 -5.01 1.12
CA THR A 88 -6.50 -3.88 0.89
C THR A 88 -5.21 -4.06 1.66
N ALA A 89 -5.25 -4.48 2.94
CA ALA A 89 -4.05 -4.73 3.73
C ALA A 89 -3.15 -5.77 3.06
N LYS A 90 -3.71 -6.90 2.63
CA LYS A 90 -2.97 -7.92 1.87
C LYS A 90 -2.30 -7.34 0.61
N GLN A 91 -3.03 -6.54 -0.15
CA GLN A 91 -2.52 -5.92 -1.37
C GLN A 91 -1.38 -4.93 -1.08
N VAL A 92 -1.53 -4.09 -0.06
CA VAL A 92 -0.51 -3.11 0.36
C VAL A 92 0.76 -3.81 0.82
N ILE A 93 0.65 -4.91 1.58
CA ILE A 93 1.81 -5.71 2.00
C ILE A 93 2.54 -6.29 0.79
N LEU A 94 1.80 -6.92 -0.14
CA LEU A 94 2.39 -7.50 -1.33
C LEU A 94 3.06 -6.45 -2.21
N GLN A 95 2.49 -5.24 -2.27
CA GLN A 95 3.09 -4.11 -2.95
C GLN A 95 4.37 -3.66 -2.27
N ARG A 96 4.35 -3.43 -0.95
CA ARG A 96 5.55 -3.05 -0.18
C ARG A 96 6.66 -4.07 -0.26
N LEU A 97 6.30 -5.35 -0.32
CA LEU A 97 7.26 -6.43 -0.53
C LEU A 97 7.96 -6.31 -1.89
N ARG A 98 7.18 -6.06 -2.95
CA ARG A 98 7.75 -5.85 -4.29
C ARG A 98 8.59 -4.59 -4.35
N ASP A 99 8.09 -3.47 -3.80
CA ASP A 99 8.84 -2.21 -3.76
C ASP A 99 10.19 -2.40 -3.06
N ALA A 100 10.23 -3.13 -1.95
CA ALA A 100 11.48 -3.42 -1.24
C ALA A 100 12.43 -4.35 -2.02
N GLU A 101 11.89 -5.33 -2.76
CA GLU A 101 12.67 -6.19 -3.65
C GLU A 101 13.20 -5.40 -4.87
N ASP A 102 12.39 -4.51 -5.42
CA ASP A 102 12.74 -3.64 -6.53
C ASP A 102 13.80 -2.61 -6.10
N ASP A 103 13.66 -1.98 -4.93
CA ASP A 103 14.65 -1.04 -4.38
C ASP A 103 16.01 -1.73 -4.17
N LYS A 104 16.00 -2.96 -3.63
CA LYS A 104 17.23 -3.74 -3.47
C LYS A 104 17.86 -4.06 -4.83
N THR A 105 17.04 -4.46 -5.79
CA THR A 105 17.51 -4.82 -7.13
C THR A 105 18.04 -3.58 -7.87
N PHE A 106 17.34 -2.44 -7.79
CA PHE A 106 17.80 -1.16 -8.30
C PHE A 106 19.14 -0.76 -7.69
N GLY A 107 19.29 -0.88 -6.37
CA GLY A 107 20.56 -0.63 -5.68
C GLY A 107 21.71 -1.51 -6.18
N GLU A 108 21.45 -2.80 -6.45
CA GLU A 108 22.43 -3.72 -7.04
C GLU A 108 22.89 -3.25 -8.43
N TYR A 109 21.97 -2.82 -9.31
CA TYR A 109 22.31 -2.42 -10.69
C TYR A 109 22.73 -0.96 -10.86
N ALA A 110 22.35 -0.06 -9.96
CA ALA A 110 22.78 1.35 -9.99
C ALA A 110 24.31 1.48 -9.86
N GLY A 111 24.99 0.55 -9.21
CA GLY A 111 26.45 0.49 -9.13
C GLY A 111 27.15 -0.01 -10.40
N HIS A 112 26.40 -0.51 -11.38
CA HIS A 112 26.91 -1.10 -12.62
C HIS A 112 26.70 -0.21 -13.86
N GLU A 113 26.44 1.09 -13.66
CA GLU A 113 26.32 2.04 -14.76
C GLU A 113 27.63 2.13 -15.54
N GLY A 114 27.59 1.77 -16.83
CA GLY A 114 28.76 1.74 -17.72
C GLY A 114 29.47 0.38 -17.82
N ASP A 115 29.07 -0.60 -17.01
CA ASP A 115 29.60 -1.95 -17.09
C ASP A 115 29.00 -2.72 -18.28
N VAL A 116 29.79 -3.62 -18.87
CA VAL A 116 29.33 -4.53 -19.92
C VAL A 116 28.75 -5.79 -19.28
N VAL A 117 27.45 -6.01 -19.46
CA VAL A 117 26.74 -7.20 -18.97
C VAL A 117 26.37 -8.13 -20.13
N THR A 118 26.35 -9.44 -19.86
CA THR A 118 25.90 -10.46 -20.82
C THR A 118 24.50 -10.94 -20.47
N GLY A 119 23.65 -11.15 -21.46
CA GLY A 119 22.28 -11.66 -21.27
C GLY A 119 21.81 -12.55 -22.41
N VAL A 120 20.69 -13.25 -22.18
CA VAL A 120 20.04 -14.13 -23.15
C VAL A 120 18.89 -13.39 -23.81
N VAL A 121 18.89 -13.33 -25.15
CA VAL A 121 17.80 -12.69 -25.90
C VAL A 121 16.52 -13.52 -25.76
N GLN A 122 15.45 -12.87 -25.34
CA GLN A 122 14.12 -13.44 -25.22
C GLN A 122 13.23 -13.04 -26.40
N GLN A 123 12.37 -13.96 -26.83
CA GLN A 123 11.46 -13.69 -27.94
C GLN A 123 10.30 -12.78 -27.50
N GLY A 124 10.38 -11.51 -27.90
CA GLY A 124 9.33 -10.51 -27.66
C GLY A 124 8.15 -10.63 -28.64
N LYS A 125 7.00 -10.07 -28.24
CA LYS A 125 5.82 -9.93 -29.11
C LYS A 125 5.90 -8.73 -30.05
N ASP A 126 6.68 -7.71 -29.67
CA ASP A 126 6.87 -6.49 -30.43
C ASP A 126 8.24 -6.53 -31.13
N PRO A 127 8.30 -6.47 -32.47
CA PRO A 127 9.58 -6.48 -33.19
C PRO A 127 10.41 -5.20 -32.99
N LYS A 128 9.87 -4.16 -32.35
CA LYS A 128 10.61 -2.92 -32.05
C LYS A 128 11.42 -2.99 -30.75
N ASN A 129 11.11 -3.95 -29.88
CA ASN A 129 11.74 -4.07 -28.57
C ASN A 129 12.35 -5.47 -28.45
N VAL A 130 13.64 -5.54 -28.12
CA VAL A 130 14.30 -6.81 -27.83
C VAL A 130 14.39 -6.98 -26.32
N LEU A 131 13.70 -7.98 -25.80
CA LEU A 131 13.81 -8.36 -24.39
C LEU A 131 15.09 -9.17 -24.19
N VAL A 132 15.87 -8.84 -23.17
CA VAL A 132 17.12 -9.53 -22.83
C VAL A 132 17.09 -9.90 -21.36
N ASP A 133 17.17 -11.20 -21.06
CA ASP A 133 17.33 -11.70 -19.69
C ASP A 133 18.79 -11.53 -19.25
N ILE A 134 19.03 -10.75 -18.19
CA ILE A 134 20.36 -10.55 -17.59
C ILE A 134 20.50 -11.27 -16.24
N GLY A 135 19.64 -12.26 -15.97
CA GLY A 135 19.68 -13.13 -14.80
C GLY A 135 18.58 -12.81 -13.79
N LYS A 136 18.77 -11.76 -12.98
CA LYS A 136 17.75 -11.36 -11.98
C LYS A 136 16.70 -10.38 -12.52
N LEU A 137 16.96 -9.80 -13.69
CA LEU A 137 16.14 -8.77 -14.32
C LEU A 137 15.99 -9.02 -15.81
N GLU A 138 14.93 -8.46 -16.38
CA GLU A 138 14.76 -8.32 -17.83
C GLU A 138 15.13 -6.89 -18.25
N ALA A 139 15.98 -6.78 -19.26
CA ALA A 139 16.35 -5.54 -19.93
C ALA A 139 15.62 -5.42 -21.27
N ILE A 140 15.50 -4.18 -21.76
CA ILE A 140 14.92 -3.86 -23.06
C ILE A 140 15.94 -3.11 -23.91
N LEU A 141 16.08 -3.52 -25.17
CA LEU A 141 16.91 -2.90 -26.21
C LEU A 141 16.05 -2.41 -27.37
#